data_AF-A0A0L0LLV9-F1
#
_entry.id   AF-A0A0L0LLV9-F1
#
_cell.length_a   1.000
_cell.length_b   1.000
_cell.length_c   1.000
_cell.angle_alpha   90.00
_cell.angle_beta   90.00
_cell.angle_gamma   90.00
#
_symmetry.space_group_name_H-M   'P 1'
#
loop_
_entity.id
_entity.type
_entity.pdbx_description
1 polymer ?
#
loop_
_entity_poly.entity_id
_entity_poly.type
_entity_poly.pdbx_seq_one_letter_code
_entity_poly.pdbx_strand_id
1 'polypeptide(L)'
;MSSIRIIKTPPGTLAPVGVRKQWVGVIIPLVTEEELRANPIAGTIGNQNRDGYIVLRSKAIAALRAADREGVATYWEHIPLGMYLQFHKNVCELV
;
A
#
# COMPACT_ATOMS: atom_id res chain seq x y z
N MET A 1 9.57 -13.12 5.90
CA MET A 1 9.14 -11.70 5.85
C MET A 1 7.63 -11.67 6.00
N SER A 2 7.11 -10.90 6.94
CA SER A 2 5.66 -10.78 7.13
C SER A 2 5.04 -9.96 5.99
N SER A 3 3.84 -10.35 5.57
CA SER A 3 3.07 -9.63 4.56
C SER A 3 1.71 -9.22 5.12
N ILE A 4 1.02 -8.35 4.39
CA ILE A 4 -0.38 -8.02 4.66
C ILE A 4 -1.23 -8.45 3.50
N ARG A 5 -2.43 -8.97 3.78
CA ARG A 5 -3.50 -9.04 2.80
C ARG A 5 -4.49 -7.93 3.06
N ILE A 6 -4.86 -7.18 2.03
CA ILE A 6 -5.91 -6.16 2.13
C ILE A 6 -7.28 -6.83 2.07
N ILE A 7 -8.04 -6.80 3.16
CA ILE A 7 -9.33 -7.51 3.29
C ILE A 7 -10.55 -6.62 3.04
N LYS A 8 -10.38 -5.29 3.10
CA LYS A 8 -11.44 -4.30 2.88
C LYS A 8 -10.91 -3.16 2.05
N THR A 9 -11.82 -2.41 1.41
CA THR A 9 -11.42 -1.24 0.61
C THR A 9 -10.72 -0.20 1.50
N PRO A 10 -9.44 0.15 1.25
CA PRO A 10 -8.72 1.12 2.07
C PRO A 10 -9.42 2.48 2.03
N PRO A 11 -9.49 3.23 3.14
CA PRO A 11 -10.05 4.58 3.16
C PRO A 11 -9.18 5.55 2.36
N GLY A 12 -9.75 6.68 1.95
CA GLY A 12 -9.03 7.72 1.23
C GLY A 12 -9.89 8.45 0.21
N THR A 13 -9.51 9.70 -0.08
CA THR A 13 -10.15 10.54 -1.12
C THR A 13 -9.25 10.74 -2.34
N LEU A 14 -7.96 10.37 -2.25
CA LEU A 14 -6.97 10.57 -3.30
C LEU A 14 -7.31 9.81 -4.59
N ALA A 15 -7.86 8.59 -4.46
CA ALA A 15 -8.20 7.74 -5.58
C ALA A 15 -9.72 7.44 -5.61
N PRO A 16 -10.34 7.36 -6.80
CA PRO A 16 -11.73 6.94 -6.95
C PRO A 16 -11.99 5.59 -6.26
N VAL A 17 -13.21 5.39 -5.74
CA VAL A 17 -13.56 4.16 -5.01
C VAL A 17 -13.34 2.89 -5.85
N GLY A 18 -13.56 2.96 -7.17
CA GLY A 18 -13.30 1.85 -8.09
C GLY A 18 -11.83 1.43 -8.08
N VAL A 19 -10.91 2.39 -8.08
CA VAL A 19 -9.46 2.14 -7.97
C VAL A 19 -9.10 1.60 -6.59
N ARG A 20 -9.68 2.15 -5.51
CA ARG A 20 -9.38 1.67 -4.14
C ARG A 20 -9.86 0.24 -3.88
N LYS A 21 -11.00 -0.15 -4.44
CA LYS A 21 -11.53 -1.53 -4.35
C LYS A 21 -10.57 -2.56 -4.92
N GLN A 22 -9.75 -2.15 -5.89
CA GLN A 22 -8.72 -2.98 -6.52
C GLN A 22 -7.49 -3.21 -5.64
N TRP A 23 -7.51 -2.82 -4.37
CA TRP A 23 -6.56 -3.32 -3.37
C TRP A 23 -7.04 -4.61 -2.69
N VAL A 24 -8.34 -4.87 -2.63
CA VAL A 24 -8.89 -6.00 -1.86
C VAL A 24 -8.41 -7.34 -2.43
N GLY A 25 -7.86 -8.20 -1.58
CA GLY A 25 -7.25 -9.48 -1.93
C GLY A 25 -5.77 -9.42 -2.31
N VAL A 26 -5.18 -8.22 -2.46
CA VAL A 26 -3.75 -8.08 -2.76
C VAL A 26 -2.92 -8.39 -1.52
N ILE A 27 -1.86 -9.17 -1.70
CA ILE A 27 -0.87 -9.47 -0.67
C ILE A 27 0.37 -8.63 -0.92
N ILE A 28 0.78 -7.84 0.07
CA ILE A 28 1.89 -6.90 -0.04
C ILE A 28 2.91 -7.21 1.05
N PRO A 29 4.20 -7.42 0.72
CA PRO A 29 5.22 -7.57 1.73
C PRO A 29 5.38 -6.27 2.54
N LEU A 30 5.53 -6.41 3.87
CA LEU A 30 5.85 -5.27 4.73
C LEU A 30 7.21 -4.69 4.39
N VAL A 31 7.39 -3.41 4.72
CA VAL A 31 8.72 -2.80 4.75
C VAL A 31 9.59 -3.49 5.80
N THR A 32 10.86 -3.76 5.48
CA THR A 32 11.81 -4.30 6.46
C THR A 32 12.55 -3.20 7.21
N GLU A 33 13.20 -3.57 8.32
CA GLU A 33 14.06 -2.65 9.05
C GLU A 33 15.27 -2.20 8.23
N GLU A 34 15.84 -3.04 7.35
CA GLU A 34 16.90 -2.57 6.43
C GLU A 34 16.37 -1.52 5.47
N GLU A 35 15.18 -1.71 4.92
CA GLU A 35 14.56 -0.77 3.97
C GLU A 35 14.25 0.57 4.63
N LEU A 36 13.77 0.56 5.87
CA LEU A 36 13.55 1.76 6.67
C LEU A 36 14.86 2.47 7.04
N ARG A 37 15.93 1.71 7.34
CA ARG A 37 17.26 2.30 7.61
C ARG A 37 17.86 2.94 6.37
N ALA A 38 17.71 2.30 5.21
CA ALA A 38 18.21 2.83 3.95
C ALA A 38 17.44 4.08 3.50
N ASN A 39 16.13 4.13 3.78
CA ASN A 39 15.25 5.22 3.37
C ASN A 39 14.32 5.63 4.53
N PRO A 40 14.77 6.44 5.49
CA PRO A 40 13.92 6.86 6.60
C PRO A 40 12.63 7.56 6.12
N ILE A 41 11.52 7.30 6.81
CA ILE A 41 10.22 7.91 6.48
C ILE A 41 10.29 9.40 6.82
N ALA A 42 10.39 10.25 5.79
CA ALA A 42 10.29 11.70 5.92
C ALA A 42 8.82 12.15 5.86
N GLY A 43 8.21 12.40 7.02
CA GLY A 43 6.86 13.00 7.15
C GLY A 43 5.74 12.02 7.53
N THR A 44 4.52 12.53 7.63
CA THR A 44 3.32 11.76 7.98
C THR A 44 2.63 11.20 6.73
N ILE A 45 2.56 9.88 6.62
CA ILE A 45 1.77 9.18 5.60
C ILE A 45 0.28 9.34 5.95
N GLY A 46 -0.55 9.58 4.92
CA GLY A 46 -1.95 10.03 5.00
C GLY A 46 -2.69 9.74 6.32
N ASN A 47 -3.15 10.81 6.98
CA ASN A 47 -3.72 10.77 8.34
C ASN A 47 -4.82 9.72 8.57
N GLN A 48 -5.57 9.35 7.52
CA GLN A 48 -6.67 8.38 7.57
C GLN A 48 -6.20 6.92 7.63
N ASN A 49 -4.92 6.65 7.37
CA ASN A 49 -4.30 5.32 7.45
C ASN A 49 -3.27 5.21 8.58
N ARG A 50 -3.25 6.19 9.51
CA ARG A 50 -2.44 6.09 10.74
C ARG A 50 -2.82 4.83 11.51
N ASP A 51 -1.88 4.27 12.28
CA ASP A 51 -2.05 3.02 13.03
C ASP A 51 -2.31 1.80 12.11
N GLY A 52 -1.40 1.62 11.16
CA GLY A 52 -1.49 0.59 10.14
C GLY A 52 -0.13 0.10 9.67
N TYR A 53 -0.17 -0.68 8.60
CA TYR A 53 0.99 -1.35 8.04
C TYR A 53 1.65 -0.49 6.96
N ILE A 54 2.98 -0.43 7.01
CA ILE A 54 3.79 0.35 6.06
C ILE A 54 4.40 -0.62 5.05
N VAL A 55 4.30 -0.25 3.78
CA VAL A 55 4.86 -1.00 2.66
C VAL A 55 5.62 -0.06 1.74
N LEU A 56 6.61 -0.58 1.03
CA LEU A 56 7.21 0.17 -0.07
C LEU A 56 6.19 0.33 -1.20
N ARG A 57 6.11 1.53 -1.75
CA ARG A 57 5.26 1.85 -2.89
C ARG A 57 5.58 0.95 -4.09
N SER A 58 6.86 0.70 -4.36
CA SER A 58 7.30 -0.21 -5.42
C SER A 58 6.77 -1.64 -5.23
N LYS A 59 6.86 -2.19 -4.00
CA LYS A 59 6.32 -3.51 -3.66
C LYS A 59 4.81 -3.57 -3.80
N ALA A 60 4.10 -2.52 -3.36
CA ALA A 60 2.65 -2.45 -3.47
C ALA A 60 2.18 -2.41 -4.94
N ILE A 61 2.85 -1.64 -5.79
CA ILE A 61 2.56 -1.58 -7.23
C ILE A 61 2.88 -2.94 -7.88
N ALA A 62 4.01 -3.56 -7.55
CA ALA A 62 4.35 -4.89 -8.06
C ALA A 62 3.31 -5.95 -7.65
N ALA A 63 2.78 -5.87 -6.42
CA ALA A 63 1.73 -6.75 -5.93
C ALA A 63 0.40 -6.57 -6.68
N LEU A 64 0.06 -5.35 -7.11
CA LEU A 64 -1.10 -5.11 -7.98
C LEU A 64 -0.91 -5.78 -9.35
N ARG A 65 0.28 -5.67 -9.94
CA ARG A 65 0.60 -6.32 -11.22
C ARG A 65 0.50 -7.83 -11.11
N ALA A 66 1.08 -8.40 -10.04
CA ALA A 66 1.01 -9.83 -9.76
C ALA A 66 -0.41 -10.35 -9.49
N ALA A 67 -1.36 -9.46 -9.18
CA ALA A 67 -2.77 -9.79 -8.99
C ALA A 67 -3.63 -9.50 -10.24
N ASP A 68 -3.01 -9.35 -11.41
CA ASP A 68 -3.64 -9.04 -12.71
C ASP A 68 -4.38 -7.69 -12.75
N ARG A 69 -3.88 -6.69 -11.99
CA ARG A 69 -4.51 -5.35 -11.89
C ARG A 69 -3.65 -4.27 -12.55
N GLU A 70 -3.15 -4.55 -13.76
CA GLU A 70 -2.17 -3.68 -14.45
C GLU A 70 -2.66 -2.24 -14.56
N GLY A 71 -3.90 -2.00 -15.00
CA GLY A 71 -4.43 -0.63 -15.14
C GLY A 71 -4.44 0.16 -13.83
N VAL A 72 -4.63 -0.51 -12.70
CA VAL A 72 -4.59 0.11 -11.36
C VAL A 72 -3.14 0.30 -10.91
N ALA A 73 -2.25 -0.65 -11.20
CA ALA A 73 -0.83 -0.51 -10.95
C ALA A 73 -0.26 0.71 -11.69
N THR A 74 -0.58 0.86 -12.98
CA THR A 74 -0.21 2.02 -13.80
C THR A 74 -0.74 3.32 -13.18
N TYR A 75 -2.00 3.35 -12.72
CA TYR A 75 -2.56 4.52 -12.06
C TYR A 75 -1.73 4.94 -10.83
N TRP A 76 -1.41 4.00 -9.93
CA TRP A 76 -0.64 4.29 -8.72
C TRP A 76 0.82 4.65 -9.00
N GLU A 77 1.39 4.21 -10.12
CA GLU A 77 2.75 4.54 -10.55
C GLU A 77 2.89 5.99 -11.03
N HIS A 78 1.82 6.56 -11.61
CA HIS A 78 1.82 7.93 -12.10
C HIS A 78 1.46 8.98 -11.03
N ILE A 79 0.91 8.57 -9.88
CA ILE A 79 0.63 9.51 -8.79
C ILE A 79 1.94 9.84 -8.05
N PRO A 80 2.25 11.14 -7.83
CA PRO A 80 3.42 11.57 -7.08
C PRO A 80 3.23 11.33 -5.57
N LEU A 81 3.30 10.07 -5.17
CA LEU A 81 3.37 9.64 -3.77
C LEU A 81 4.83 9.36 -3.39
N GLY A 82 5.12 9.53 -2.10
CA GLY A 82 6.42 9.16 -1.53
C GLY A 82 6.76 7.68 -1.66
N MET A 83 7.90 7.29 -1.12
CA MET A 83 8.42 5.91 -1.20
C MET A 83 7.55 4.88 -0.48
N TYR A 84 6.70 5.32 0.45
CA TYR A 84 5.92 4.47 1.32
C TYR A 84 4.43 4.66 1.12
N LEU A 85 3.69 3.56 1.18
CA LEU A 85 2.24 3.56 1.36
C LEU A 85 1.92 3.00 2.75
N GLN A 86 0.80 3.45 3.31
CA GLN A 86 0.31 2.95 4.57
C GLN A 86 -1.14 2.52 4.42
N PHE A 87 -1.46 1.34 4.96
CA PHE A 87 -2.79 0.77 4.98
C PHE A 87 -3.25 0.58 6.42
N HIS A 88 -4.41 1.15 6.78
CA HIS A 88 -4.93 1.04 8.14
C HIS A 88 -5.11 -0.43 8.57
N LYS A 89 -4.82 -0.77 9.83
CA LYS A 89 -4.89 -2.16 10.31
C LYS A 89 -6.27 -2.81 10.12
N ASN A 90 -7.35 -2.05 10.32
CA ASN A 90 -8.74 -2.53 10.14
C ASN A 90 -9.11 -2.97 8.71
N VAL A 91 -8.28 -2.65 7.70
CA VAL A 91 -8.48 -3.11 6.31
C VAL A 91 -7.47 -4.17 5.90
N CYS A 92 -6.64 -4.65 6.83
CA CYS A 92 -5.57 -5.60 6.57
C CYS A 92 -5.62 -6.80 7.52
N GLU A 93 -5.06 -7.91 7.09
CA GLU A 93 -4.67 -9.04 7.95
C GLU A 93 -3.20 -9.39 7.70
N LEU A 94 -2.48 -9.82 8.74
CA LEU A 94 -1.11 -10.32 8.59
C LEU A 94 -1.14 -11.74 8.01
N VAL A 95 -0.28 -11.99 7.03
CA VAL A 95 -0.10 -13.30 6.36
C VAL A 95 1.36 -13.62 6.12
#